data_AF-A0A379WPI3-F1
#
_entry.id   AF-A0A379WPI3-F1
#
_cell.length_a   1.000
_cell.length_b   1.000
_cell.length_c   1.000
_cell.angle_alpha   90.00
_cell.angle_beta   90.00
_cell.angle_gamma   90.00
#
_symmetry.space_group_name_H-M   'P 1'
#
loop_
_entity.id
_entity.type
_entity.pdbx_description
1 polymer ?
#
loop_
_entity_poly.entity_id
_entity_poly.type
_entity_poly.pdbx_seq_one_letter_code
_entity_poly.pdbx_strand_id
1 'polypeptide(L)' 'MYWIGPPGDKYDAGPDTDFAAVDEGYVSVTPLHVDLTAHSAHDVVSDWLDSVGVGTQW' A
#
# COMPACT_ATOMS: atom_id res chain seq x y z
N MET A 1 -4.60 24.73 19.95
CA MET A 1 -3.55 23.76 19.55
C MET A 1 -4.25 22.46 19.20
N TYR A 2 -3.85 21.81 18.10
CA TYR A 2 -4.44 20.55 17.64
C TYR A 2 -3.34 19.49 17.57
N TRP A 3 -3.68 18.25 17.94
CA TRP A 3 -2.78 17.10 17.95
C TRP A 3 -3.26 16.04 16.98
N ILE A 4 -2.33 15.24 16.46
CA ILE A 4 -2.64 14.00 15.76
C ILE A 4 -2.97 12.94 16.82
N GLY A 5 -4.12 12.27 16.66
CA GLY A 5 -4.58 11.21 17.54
C GLY A 5 -3.79 9.90 17.38
N PRO A 6 -4.12 8.87 18.17
CA PRO A 6 -3.49 7.55 18.05
C PRO A 6 -3.77 6.92 16.68
N PRO A 7 -2.92 5.96 16.24
CA PRO A 7 -3.25 5.14 15.07
C PRO A 7 -4.53 4.33 15.31
N GLY A 8 -5.22 3.96 14.22
CA GLY A 8 -6.33 3.01 14.28
C GLY A 8 -5.87 1.58 14.54
N ASP A 9 -6.84 0.66 14.66
CA ASP A 9 -6.56 -0.77 14.84
C ASP A 9 -5.84 -1.38 13.61
N LYS A 10 -5.06 -2.45 13.83
CA LYS A 10 -4.37 -3.18 12.75
C LYS A 10 -5.41 -3.76 11.78
N TYR A 11 -5.28 -3.48 10.48
CA TYR A 11 -6.18 -4.01 9.45
C TYR A 11 -5.72 -5.36 8.89
N ASP A 12 -4.49 -5.42 8.38
CA ASP A 12 -3.82 -6.67 8.00
C ASP A 12 -2.70 -6.98 9.00
N ALA A 13 -2.87 -8.08 9.73
CA ALA A 13 -1.93 -8.59 10.73
C ALA A 13 -1.83 -10.12 10.60
N GLY A 14 -1.84 -10.61 9.36
CA GLY A 14 -1.64 -12.03 9.06
C GLY A 14 -0.28 -12.55 9.54
N PRO A 15 -0.09 -13.89 9.60
CA PRO A 15 1.13 -14.51 10.15
C PRO A 15 2.45 -14.11 9.46
N ASP A 16 2.40 -13.59 8.24
CA ASP A 16 3.53 -13.12 7.45
C ASP A 16 3.84 -11.62 7.62
N THR A 17 3.02 -10.91 8.40
CA THR A 17 3.24 -9.49 8.71
C THR A 17 4.31 -9.31 9.78
N ASP A 18 4.97 -8.15 9.73
CA ASP A 18 5.91 -7.73 10.77
C ASP A 18 5.23 -7.58 12.14
N PHE A 19 3.97 -7.14 12.17
CA PHE A 19 3.15 -7.13 13.38
C PHE A 19 3.02 -8.50 14.02
N ALA A 20 2.66 -9.53 13.26
CA ALA A 20 2.49 -10.89 13.79
C ALA A 20 3.82 -11.48 14.27
N ALA A 21 4.91 -11.30 13.51
CA ALA A 21 6.23 -11.78 13.90
C ALA A 21 6.67 -11.22 15.26
N VAL A 22 6.46 -9.92 15.50
CA VAL A 22 6.78 -9.27 16.78
C VAL A 22 5.83 -9.71 17.90
N ASP A 23 4.53 -9.83 17.63
CA ASP A 23 3.54 -10.30 18.61
C ASP A 23 3.84 -11.74 19.07
N GLU A 24 4.41 -12.60 18.21
CA GLU A 24 4.85 -13.97 18.53
C GLU A 24 6.26 -14.06 19.16
N GLY A 25 6.95 -12.93 19.32
CA GLY A 25 8.26 -12.86 19.98
C GLY A 25 9.47 -13.13 19.08
N TYR A 26 9.31 -13.07 17.76
CA TYR A 26 10.40 -13.17 16.79
C TYR A 26 10.92 -11.80 16.38
N VAL A 27 12.15 -11.76 15.84
CA VAL A 27 12.68 -10.58 15.14
C VAL A 27 12.08 -10.51 13.75
N SER A 28 11.51 -9.37 13.38
CA SER A 28 11.05 -9.09 12.01
C SER A 28 12.13 -8.40 11.17
N VAL A 29 12.28 -8.83 9.92
CA VAL A 29 13.16 -8.19 8.91
C VAL A 29 12.37 -8.04 7.61
N THR A 30 11.99 -6.81 7.29
CA THR A 30 11.22 -6.49 6.08
C THR A 30 12.12 -5.78 5.06
N PRO A 31 12.46 -6.39 3.90
CA PRO A 31 13.18 -5.67 2.85
C PRO A 31 12.26 -4.61 2.23
N LEU A 32 12.74 -3.37 2.17
CA LEU A 32 11.98 -2.22 1.64
C LEU A 32 12.61 -1.72 0.33
N HIS A 33 11.78 -1.14 -0.53
CA HIS A 33 12.21 -0.46 -1.76
C HIS A 33 11.94 1.05 -1.67
N VAL A 34 12.66 1.84 -2.47
CA VAL A 34 12.50 3.31 -2.54
C VAL A 34 11.72 3.77 -3.77
N ASP A 35 11.60 2.93 -4.80
CA ASP A 35 10.77 3.22 -5.97
C ASP A 35 9.30 3.06 -5.61
N LEU A 36 8.57 4.16 -5.45
CA LEU A 36 7.16 4.14 -5.02
C LEU A 36 6.18 3.82 -6.17
N THR A 37 6.68 3.47 -7.37
CA THR A 37 5.81 3.14 -8.51
C THR A 37 5.00 1.88 -8.24
N ALA A 38 3.67 2.01 -8.18
CA ALA A 38 2.73 0.90 -8.04
C ALA A 38 2.55 0.18 -9.39
N HIS A 39 3.54 -0.61 -9.80
CA HIS A 39 3.59 -1.27 -11.11
C HIS A 39 2.34 -2.12 -11.43
N SER A 40 1.74 -2.77 -10.43
CA SER A 40 0.50 -3.56 -10.61
C SER A 40 -0.72 -2.72 -11.00
N ALA A 41 -0.70 -1.42 -10.75
CA ALA A 41 -1.78 -0.51 -11.08
C ALA A 41 -1.68 0.05 -12.51
N HIS A 42 -0.56 -0.18 -13.23
CA HIS A 42 -0.29 0.45 -14.51
C HIS A 42 -1.40 0.21 -15.53
N ASP A 43 -1.73 -1.05 -15.81
CA ASP A 43 -2.70 -1.41 -16.85
C ASP A 43 -4.12 -0.97 -16.46
N VAL A 44 -4.48 -1.13 -15.17
CA VAL A 44 -5.78 -0.69 -14.64
C VAL A 44 -5.99 0.82 -14.84
N VAL A 45 -4.96 1.63 -14.56
CA VAL A 45 -5.04 3.08 -14.71
C VAL A 45 -5.02 3.48 -16.18
N SER A 46 -4.23 2.79 -17.02
CA SER A 46 -4.21 3.01 -18.48
C SER A 46 -5.59 2.77 -19.09
N ASP A 47 -6.19 1.61 -18.81
CA ASP A 47 -7.51 1.24 -19.30
C ASP A 47 -8.59 2.22 -18.81
N TRP A 48 -8.47 2.71 -17.58
CA TRP A 48 -9.37 3.71 -17.05
C TRP A 48 -9.27 5.04 -17.81
N LEU A 49 -8.06 5.53 -18.09
CA LEU A 49 -7.84 6.77 -18.85
C LEU A 49 -8.44 6.68 -20.26
N ASP A 50 -8.24 5.54 -20.93
CA ASP A 50 -8.84 5.27 -22.24
C ASP A 50 -10.37 5.22 -22.15
N SER A 51 -10.90 4.51 -21.15
CA SER A 51 -12.35 4.38 -20.94
C SER A 51 -13.05 5.71 -20.64
N VAL A 52 -12.38 6.66 -19.98
CA VAL A 52 -12.95 7.97 -19.66
C VAL A 52 -12.57 9.05 -20.67
N GLY A 53 -11.86 8.69 -21.75
CA GLY A 53 -11.51 9.60 -22.84
C GLY A 53 -10.49 10.68 -22.46
N VAL A 54 -9.69 10.45 -21.41
CA VAL A 54 -8.70 11.44 -20.94
C VAL A 54 -7.45 11.32 -21.79
N GLY A 55 -7.19 12.34 -22.63
CA GLY A 55 -5.99 12.40 -23.47
C GLY A 55 -6.14 11.74 -24.84
N THR A 56 -7.29 11.13 -25.15
CA THR A 56 -7.64 10.60 -26.47
C THR A 56 -8.48 11.61 -27.27
N GLN A 57 -8.21 11.74 -28.57
CA GLN A 57 -8.87 12.69 -29.49
C GLN A 57 -9.93 12.03 -30.40
N TRP A 58 -10.25 10.75 -30.18
CA TRP A 58 -11.14 9.97 -31.03
C TRP A 58 -12.22 9.28 -30.21
#